data_AF-A0A522EY49-F1
#
_entry.id   AF-A0A522EY49-F1
#
_cell.length_a   1.000
_cell.length_b   1.000
_cell.length_c   1.000
_cell.angle_alpha   90.00
_cell.angle_beta   90.00
_cell.angle_gamma   90.00
#
_symmetry.space_group_name_H-M   'P 1'
#
loop_
_entity.id
_entity.type
_entity.pdbx_description
1 polymer ?
#
loop_
_entity_poly.entity_id
_entity_poly.type
_entity_poly.pdbx_seq_one_letter_code
_entity_poly.pdbx_strand_id
1 'polypeptide(L)'
;MQKIKWGKLIPEDLNNFILSSAPTKVKSRYLKAREHYNKSIKLIGFDDEMAFIRLVASEEEIVVGIFEQLKIKKFGRIRFTSNFKNHYVKIALAPVLDYLTYILEDMRFFGDTQSEEIKLVVKENNIRLLIKLDDQELISPIPKNISLEVENEDNTVELWYRRFLEYLPEKCTVEEFVTSRANARNKILYAHDGGAFNLAPSETFINHFQREIVLLCWALGILIDDDIPTREYDLINLIILIYEKILIESKVLKAS
;
A
#
# COMPACT_ATOMS: atom_id res chain seq x y z
N MET A 1 -3.43 -0.43 -23.79
CA MET A 1 -2.25 -0.46 -22.91
C MET A 1 -1.61 0.93 -22.74
N GLN A 2 -1.99 1.65 -21.69
CA GLN A 2 -1.42 2.98 -21.42
C GLN A 2 -0.10 2.87 -20.62
N LYS A 3 1.03 3.03 -21.30
CA LYS A 3 2.37 3.10 -20.70
C LYS A 3 2.55 4.42 -19.95
N ILE A 4 1.97 4.54 -18.76
CA ILE A 4 2.09 5.74 -17.91
C ILE A 4 3.49 5.74 -17.28
N LYS A 5 4.23 6.85 -17.40
CA LYS A 5 5.53 7.02 -16.73
C LYS A 5 5.31 7.46 -15.28
N TRP A 6 6.28 7.19 -14.40
CA TRP A 6 6.18 7.53 -12.97
C TRP A 6 5.70 8.95 -12.69
N GLY A 7 6.27 9.96 -13.37
CA GLY A 7 5.91 11.37 -13.16
C GLY A 7 4.51 11.77 -13.63
N LYS A 8 3.80 10.87 -14.33
CA LYS A 8 2.37 11.01 -14.63
C LYS A 8 1.50 10.08 -13.78
N LEU A 9 2.09 9.04 -13.19
CA LEU A 9 1.41 8.07 -12.34
C LEU A 9 1.22 8.65 -10.93
N ILE A 10 2.30 9.20 -10.36
CA ILE A 10 2.28 9.80 -9.01
C ILE A 10 1.96 11.29 -9.16
N PRO A 11 1.00 11.84 -8.38
CA PRO A 11 0.74 13.27 -8.34
C PRO A 11 2.03 14.06 -8.10
N GLU A 12 2.23 15.13 -8.86
CA GLU A 12 3.46 15.92 -8.82
C GLU A 12 3.76 16.44 -7.41
N ASP A 13 2.74 16.95 -6.73
CA ASP A 13 2.86 17.49 -5.37
C ASP A 13 3.29 16.41 -4.37
N LEU A 14 2.75 15.18 -4.50
CA LEU A 14 3.15 14.04 -3.65
C LEU A 14 4.59 13.62 -3.92
N ASN A 15 4.98 13.55 -5.19
CA ASN A 15 6.35 13.22 -5.57
C ASN A 15 7.33 14.28 -5.03
N ASN A 16 6.99 15.56 -5.14
CA ASN A 16 7.80 16.66 -4.62
C ASN A 16 7.89 16.61 -3.09
N PHE A 17 6.77 16.42 -2.41
CA PHE A 17 6.71 16.28 -0.95
C PHE A 17 7.58 15.13 -0.43
N ILE A 18 7.48 13.93 -1.01
CA ILE A 18 8.33 12.79 -0.60
C ILE A 18 9.80 13.11 -0.83
N LEU A 19 10.15 13.71 -1.96
CA LEU A 19 11.54 14.03 -2.26
C LEU A 19 12.10 15.16 -1.39
N SER A 20 11.29 16.12 -0.95
CA SER A 20 11.74 17.22 -0.08
C SER A 20 11.81 16.82 1.39
N SER A 21 10.84 16.01 1.85
CA SER A 21 10.60 15.77 3.27
C SER A 21 11.11 14.43 3.78
N ALA A 22 11.31 13.43 2.91
CA ALA A 22 11.75 12.10 3.34
C ALA A 22 13.22 12.09 3.81
N PRO A 23 13.56 11.34 4.87
CA PRO A 23 14.94 11.06 5.24
C PRO A 23 15.72 10.39 4.10
N THR A 24 17.05 10.59 4.06
CA THR A 24 17.92 10.12 2.97
C THR A 24 17.74 8.64 2.62
N LYS A 25 17.61 7.76 3.63
CA LYS A 25 17.41 6.31 3.42
C LYS A 25 16.08 6.02 2.72
N VAL A 26 15.00 6.66 3.15
CA VAL A 26 13.65 6.50 2.58
C VAL A 26 13.60 7.08 1.17
N LYS A 27 14.17 8.28 0.97
CA LYS A 27 14.30 8.92 -0.34
C LYS A 27 15.05 8.05 -1.37
N SER A 28 16.13 7.39 -0.94
CA SER A 28 16.89 6.46 -1.79
C SER A 28 16.03 5.28 -2.27
N ARG A 29 15.22 4.70 -1.38
CA ARG A 29 14.28 3.62 -1.72
C ARG A 29 13.19 4.07 -2.70
N TYR A 30 12.60 5.24 -2.46
CA TYR A 30 11.63 5.85 -3.38
C TYR A 30 12.20 6.08 -4.79
N LEU A 31 13.44 6.59 -4.87
CA LEU A 31 14.11 6.80 -6.16
C LEU A 31 14.42 5.48 -6.90
N LYS A 32 14.82 4.43 -6.18
CA LYS A 32 15.01 3.09 -6.76
C LYS A 32 13.70 2.51 -7.27
N ALA A 33 12.61 2.63 -6.51
CA ALA A 33 11.28 2.21 -6.97
C ALA A 33 10.92 2.89 -8.30
N ARG A 34 11.06 4.22 -8.36
CA ARG A 34 10.88 5.01 -9.58
C ARG A 34 11.74 4.51 -10.75
N GLU A 35 13.00 4.16 -10.50
CA GLU A 35 13.89 3.62 -11.53
C GLU A 35 13.41 2.27 -12.05
N HIS A 36 13.07 1.34 -11.15
CA HIS A 36 12.54 0.02 -11.49
C HIS A 36 11.25 0.13 -12.30
N TYR A 37 10.31 0.97 -11.88
CA TYR A 37 9.07 1.22 -12.62
C TYR A 37 9.32 1.80 -14.02
N ASN A 38 10.13 2.85 -14.15
CA ASN A 38 10.39 3.43 -15.48
C ASN A 38 11.12 2.45 -16.42
N LYS A 39 11.91 1.52 -15.86
CA LYS A 39 12.50 0.41 -16.62
C LYS A 39 11.45 -0.61 -17.04
N SER A 40 10.50 -0.99 -16.16
CA SER A 40 9.44 -1.93 -16.53
C SER A 40 8.63 -1.42 -17.71
N ILE A 41 8.18 -0.16 -17.67
CA ILE A 41 7.36 0.45 -18.73
C ILE A 41 8.03 0.41 -20.11
N LYS A 42 9.36 0.51 -20.15
CA LYS A 42 10.15 0.40 -21.38
C LYS A 42 10.21 -1.04 -21.91
N LEU A 43 10.19 -2.02 -21.04
CA LEU A 43 10.32 -3.44 -21.36
C LEU A 43 9.00 -4.09 -21.78
N ILE A 44 7.84 -3.52 -21.40
CA ILE A 44 6.54 -4.08 -21.79
C ILE A 44 6.40 -4.17 -23.32
N GLY A 45 6.01 -5.34 -23.82
CA GLY A 45 5.89 -5.70 -25.23
C GLY A 45 7.23 -6.04 -25.90
N PHE A 46 8.33 -6.05 -25.15
CA PHE A 46 9.66 -6.47 -25.61
C PHE A 46 10.18 -7.63 -24.78
N ASP A 47 10.14 -7.49 -23.46
CA ASP A 47 10.51 -8.50 -22.47
C ASP A 47 9.56 -8.36 -21.28
N ASP A 48 8.41 -9.00 -21.42
CA ASP A 48 7.28 -8.89 -20.50
C ASP A 48 7.57 -9.52 -19.13
N GLU A 49 8.37 -10.58 -19.10
CA GLU A 49 8.83 -11.21 -17.86
C GLU A 49 9.76 -10.27 -17.08
N MET A 50 10.73 -9.64 -17.75
CA MET A 50 11.61 -8.68 -17.09
C MET A 50 10.85 -7.41 -16.71
N ALA A 51 9.85 -7.00 -17.50
CA ALA A 51 8.95 -5.91 -17.14
C ALA A 51 8.20 -6.22 -15.84
N PHE A 52 7.66 -7.43 -15.70
CA PHE A 52 7.00 -7.90 -14.47
C PHE A 52 7.96 -7.87 -13.28
N ILE A 53 9.15 -8.45 -13.42
CA ILE A 53 10.15 -8.50 -12.33
C ILE A 53 10.50 -7.09 -11.86
N ARG A 54 10.60 -6.14 -12.79
CA ARG A 54 10.84 -4.73 -12.48
C ARG A 54 9.65 -4.05 -11.79
N LEU A 55 8.40 -4.39 -12.12
CA LEU A 55 7.22 -3.88 -11.42
C LEU A 55 7.20 -4.36 -9.96
N VAL A 56 7.42 -5.65 -9.72
CA VAL A 56 7.55 -6.21 -8.36
C VAL A 56 8.68 -5.52 -7.59
N ALA A 57 9.86 -5.39 -8.19
CA ALA A 57 10.98 -4.71 -7.55
C ALA A 57 10.67 -3.24 -7.22
N SER A 58 9.87 -2.55 -8.04
CA SER A 58 9.41 -1.19 -7.74
C SER A 58 8.55 -1.16 -6.48
N GLU A 59 7.53 -2.01 -6.42
CA GLU A 59 6.63 -2.15 -5.26
C GLU A 59 7.44 -2.43 -3.98
N GLU A 60 8.34 -3.40 -4.02
CA GLU A 60 9.17 -3.80 -2.88
C GLU A 60 10.04 -2.66 -2.35
N GLU A 61 10.63 -1.85 -3.23
CA GLU A 61 11.46 -0.73 -2.80
C GLU A 61 10.62 0.33 -2.06
N ILE A 62 9.35 0.57 -2.45
CA ILE A 62 8.45 1.49 -1.70
C ILE A 62 8.11 0.88 -0.34
N VAL A 63 7.77 -0.41 -0.27
CA VAL A 63 7.48 -1.12 0.98
C VAL A 63 8.68 -1.07 1.94
N VAL A 64 9.90 -1.26 1.42
CA VAL A 64 11.12 -1.09 2.22
C VAL A 64 11.27 0.35 2.69
N GLY A 65 10.93 1.35 1.87
CA GLY A 65 10.86 2.75 2.28
C GLY A 65 9.90 2.99 3.44
N ILE A 66 8.71 2.39 3.39
CA ILE A 66 7.71 2.42 4.47
C ILE A 66 8.30 1.82 5.76
N PHE A 67 8.92 0.64 5.69
CA PHE A 67 9.53 0.01 6.87
C PHE A 67 10.68 0.83 7.46
N GLU A 68 11.52 1.43 6.63
CA GLU A 68 12.58 2.32 7.10
C GLU A 68 11.99 3.56 7.78
N GLN A 69 10.91 4.13 7.24
CA GLN A 69 10.23 5.27 7.86
C GLN A 69 9.61 4.89 9.22
N LEU A 70 8.96 3.74 9.33
CA LEU A 70 8.41 3.23 10.59
C LEU A 70 9.51 3.03 11.66
N LYS A 71 10.68 2.52 11.26
CA LYS A 71 11.85 2.42 12.16
C LYS A 71 12.34 3.79 12.64
N ILE A 72 12.44 4.77 11.73
CA ILE A 72 12.88 6.13 12.06
C ILE A 72 11.92 6.79 13.05
N LYS A 73 10.61 6.62 12.84
CA LYS A 73 9.57 7.09 13.75
C LYS A 73 9.53 6.30 15.07
N LYS A 74 10.41 5.30 15.26
CA LYS A 74 10.45 4.44 16.46
C LYS A 74 9.10 3.83 16.80
N PHE A 75 8.31 3.49 15.78
CA PHE A 75 7.02 2.87 16.02
C PHE A 75 7.24 1.56 16.79
N GLY A 76 6.79 1.56 18.04
CA GLY A 76 7.19 0.57 19.04
C GLY A 76 6.78 -0.84 18.62
N ARG A 77 7.68 -1.80 18.84
CA ARG A 77 7.40 -3.26 18.88
C ARG A 77 6.93 -3.95 17.58
N ILE A 78 7.09 -3.34 16.40
CA ILE A 78 6.73 -4.03 15.16
C ILE A 78 7.79 -5.06 14.73
N ARG A 79 7.45 -6.36 14.81
CA ARG A 79 8.33 -7.48 14.45
C ARG A 79 8.65 -7.60 12.96
N PHE A 80 7.78 -7.14 12.06
CA PHE A 80 8.03 -7.26 10.62
C PHE A 80 9.13 -6.31 10.12
N THR A 81 9.37 -5.19 10.81
CA THR A 81 10.38 -4.20 10.37
C THR A 81 11.80 -4.76 10.38
N SER A 82 12.11 -5.73 11.24
CA SER A 82 13.39 -6.45 11.27
C SER A 82 13.47 -7.59 10.25
N ASN A 83 12.32 -8.04 9.72
CA ASN A 83 12.19 -9.14 8.76
C ASN A 83 12.00 -8.68 7.31
N PHE A 84 12.31 -7.43 6.98
CA PHE A 84 12.16 -6.85 5.63
C PHE A 84 12.93 -7.57 4.50
N LYS A 85 13.90 -8.43 4.84
CA LYS A 85 14.58 -9.31 3.87
C LYS A 85 13.67 -10.45 3.39
N ASN A 86 12.65 -10.81 4.16
CA ASN A 86 11.67 -11.81 3.78
C ASN A 86 10.73 -11.23 2.70
N HIS A 87 10.71 -11.86 1.53
CA HIS A 87 9.90 -11.45 0.38
C HIS A 87 8.40 -11.48 0.69
N TYR A 88 7.97 -12.50 1.45
CA TYR A 88 6.58 -12.68 1.86
C TYR A 88 6.08 -11.54 2.74
N VAL A 89 6.96 -10.99 3.59
CA VAL A 89 6.66 -9.78 4.36
C VAL A 89 6.39 -8.64 3.39
N LYS A 90 7.34 -8.30 2.51
CA LYS A 90 7.21 -7.13 1.62
C LYS A 90 5.95 -7.17 0.72
N ILE A 91 5.66 -8.31 0.10
CA ILE A 91 4.57 -8.42 -0.88
C ILE A 91 3.17 -8.39 -0.23
N ALA A 92 3.06 -8.77 1.04
CA ALA A 92 1.76 -8.76 1.71
C ALA A 92 1.25 -7.35 2.05
N LEU A 93 2.08 -6.31 1.96
CA LEU A 93 1.67 -4.96 2.41
C LEU A 93 0.72 -4.26 1.42
N ALA A 94 1.00 -4.32 0.11
CA ALA A 94 0.17 -3.60 -0.87
C ALA A 94 -1.30 -4.05 -0.87
N PRO A 95 -1.63 -5.36 -0.81
CA PRO A 95 -3.01 -5.80 -0.73
C PRO A 95 -3.72 -5.42 0.57
N VAL A 96 -2.98 -5.26 1.66
CA VAL A 96 -3.55 -4.78 2.92
C VAL A 96 -3.94 -3.31 2.78
N LEU A 97 -3.07 -2.47 2.21
CA LEU A 97 -3.40 -1.08 1.91
C LEU A 97 -4.57 -0.95 0.92
N ASP A 98 -4.66 -1.89 -0.01
CA ASP A 98 -5.74 -1.94 -0.99
C ASP A 98 -7.09 -2.26 -0.34
N TYR A 99 -7.14 -3.28 0.51
CA TYR A 99 -8.31 -3.57 1.35
C TYR A 99 -8.72 -2.38 2.23
N LEU A 100 -7.73 -1.66 2.77
CA LEU A 100 -8.00 -0.49 3.59
C LEU A 100 -8.55 0.67 2.76
N THR A 101 -8.10 0.82 1.51
CA THR A 101 -8.69 1.77 0.57
C THR A 101 -10.13 1.40 0.27
N TYR A 102 -10.42 0.11 0.05
CA TYR A 102 -11.79 -0.39 -0.10
C TYR A 102 -12.67 -0.06 1.10
N ILE A 103 -12.20 -0.26 2.34
CA ILE A 103 -12.97 0.13 3.52
C ILE A 103 -13.14 1.64 3.59
N LEU A 104 -12.10 2.43 3.33
CA LEU A 104 -12.18 3.88 3.38
C LEU A 104 -13.10 4.45 2.29
N GLU A 105 -13.20 3.82 1.13
CA GLU A 105 -14.18 4.12 0.09
C GLU A 105 -15.61 3.79 0.53
N ASP A 106 -15.77 2.75 1.36
CA ASP A 106 -17.07 2.34 1.95
C ASP A 106 -17.41 3.12 3.23
N MET A 107 -16.45 3.82 3.84
CA MET A 107 -16.68 4.70 4.98
C MET A 107 -17.45 5.95 4.54
N ARG A 108 -18.76 5.92 4.78
CA ARG A 108 -19.60 7.12 4.72
C ARG A 108 -19.47 7.88 6.04
N PHE A 109 -19.03 9.14 6.00
CA PHE A 109 -19.11 10.01 7.17
C PHE A 109 -20.59 10.40 7.41
N PHE A 110 -20.98 10.55 8.67
CA PHE A 110 -22.36 10.85 9.08
C PHE A 110 -22.96 12.01 8.29
N GLY A 111 -24.10 11.79 7.60
CA GLY A 111 -24.81 12.81 6.82
C GLY A 111 -25.18 12.43 5.38
N ASP A 112 -24.88 11.19 5.00
CA ASP A 112 -25.10 10.53 3.72
C ASP A 112 -26.39 10.89 2.95
N THR A 113 -26.35 12.00 2.21
CA THR A 113 -27.34 12.36 1.17
C THR A 113 -26.75 13.13 -0.01
N GLN A 114 -25.44 13.43 -0.04
CA GLN A 114 -24.81 14.20 -1.12
C GLN A 114 -23.57 13.49 -1.70
N SER A 115 -23.22 13.79 -2.95
CA SER A 115 -22.06 13.23 -3.65
C SER A 115 -20.77 13.84 -3.10
N GLU A 116 -20.32 13.38 -1.94
CA GLU A 116 -19.08 13.83 -1.32
C GLU A 116 -17.88 13.14 -2.00
N GLU A 117 -16.96 13.92 -2.60
CA GLU A 117 -15.68 13.38 -3.10
C GLU A 117 -14.60 13.62 -2.03
N ILE A 118 -14.08 12.54 -1.43
CA ILE A 118 -13.00 12.59 -0.44
C ILE A 118 -11.71 12.10 -1.10
N LYS A 119 -10.64 12.91 -1.02
CA LYS A 119 -9.31 12.51 -1.52
C LYS A 119 -8.16 13.08 -0.71
N LEU A 120 -7.03 12.38 -0.74
CA LEU A 120 -5.77 12.88 -0.18
C LEU A 120 -5.15 13.93 -1.11
N VAL A 121 -4.67 15.02 -0.51
CA VAL A 121 -3.97 16.10 -1.19
C VAL A 121 -2.73 16.51 -0.41
N VAL A 122 -1.74 17.07 -1.11
CA VAL A 122 -0.64 17.79 -0.47
C VAL A 122 -1.00 19.26 -0.42
N LYS A 123 -1.05 19.84 0.79
CA LYS A 123 -1.30 21.27 1.00
C LYS A 123 -0.32 21.80 2.04
N GLU A 124 0.31 22.93 1.73
CA GLU A 124 1.27 23.59 2.64
C GLU A 124 2.35 22.65 3.16
N ASN A 125 2.88 21.79 2.29
CA ASN A 125 3.89 20.77 2.63
C ASN A 125 3.43 19.77 3.71
N ASN A 126 2.14 19.45 3.74
CA ASN A 126 1.59 18.39 4.57
C ASN A 126 0.56 17.57 3.79
N ILE A 127 0.27 16.34 4.25
CA ILE A 127 -0.80 15.50 3.70
C ILE A 127 -2.12 15.87 4.41
N ARG A 128 -3.16 16.09 3.62
CA ARG A 128 -4.48 16.52 4.08
C ARG A 128 -5.58 15.73 3.37
N LEU A 129 -6.75 15.66 3.98
CA LEU A 129 -7.98 15.26 3.32
C LEU A 129 -8.61 16.49 2.68
N LEU A 130 -8.93 16.39 1.39
CA LEU A 130 -9.86 17.28 0.72
C LEU A 130 -11.23 16.59 0.69
N ILE A 131 -12.23 17.25 1.25
CA ILE A 131 -13.63 16.83 1.21
C ILE A 131 -14.34 17.85 0.33
N LYS A 132 -14.86 17.38 -0.81
CA LYS A 132 -15.62 18.21 -1.73
C LYS A 132 -17.11 17.96 -1.54
N LEU A 133 -17.82 19.00 -1.14
CA LEU A 133 -19.27 19.01 -0.92
C LEU A 133 -19.89 19.98 -1.92
N ASP A 134 -20.50 19.48 -3.00
CA ASP A 134 -21.09 20.28 -4.09
C ASP A 134 -20.20 21.46 -4.57
N ASP A 135 -20.41 22.65 -3.99
CA ASP A 135 -19.72 23.92 -4.30
C ASP A 135 -18.64 24.33 -3.27
N GLN A 136 -18.37 23.49 -2.27
CA GLN A 136 -17.43 23.76 -1.19
C GLN A 136 -16.29 22.75 -1.15
N GLU A 137 -15.09 23.25 -0.87
CA GLU A 137 -13.90 22.44 -0.64
C GLU A 137 -13.44 22.65 0.81
N LEU A 138 -13.45 21.58 1.59
CA LEU A 138 -12.92 21.55 2.95
C LEU A 138 -11.59 20.81 2.95
N ILE A 139 -10.55 21.46 3.47
CA ILE A 139 -9.24 20.84 3.68
C ILE A 139 -9.08 20.58 5.17
N SER A 140 -8.92 19.31 5.53
CA SER A 140 -8.79 18.87 6.92
C SER A 140 -7.49 18.07 7.13
N PRO A 141 -6.86 18.14 8.31
CA PRO A 141 -5.86 17.15 8.71
C PRO A 141 -6.40 15.73 8.59
N ILE A 142 -5.51 14.75 8.39
CA ILE A 142 -5.91 13.34 8.48
C ILE A 142 -6.47 13.09 9.90
N PRO A 143 -7.69 12.54 10.03
CA PRO A 143 -8.31 12.27 11.31
C PRO A 143 -7.41 11.37 12.14
N LYS A 144 -7.14 11.78 13.38
CA LYS A 144 -6.28 11.04 14.32
C LYS A 144 -6.94 9.78 14.87
N ASN A 145 -8.27 9.71 14.79
CA ASN A 145 -9.10 8.60 15.21
C ASN A 145 -10.15 8.40 14.11
N ILE A 146 -10.19 7.23 13.49
CA ILE A 146 -11.31 6.85 12.63
C ILE A 146 -12.11 5.82 13.40
N SER A 147 -13.25 6.23 13.94
CA SER A 147 -14.29 5.32 14.42
C SER A 147 -15.17 4.95 13.24
N LEU A 148 -15.19 3.67 12.89
CA LEU A 148 -16.27 3.11 12.09
C LEU A 148 -17.51 3.12 12.97
N GLU A 149 -18.33 4.16 12.87
CA GLU A 149 -19.66 4.16 13.49
C GLU A 149 -20.60 3.30 12.64
N VAL A 150 -20.39 1.99 12.73
CA VAL A 150 -21.44 1.01 12.43
C VAL A 150 -21.75 0.34 13.76
N GLU A 151 -22.74 0.90 14.46
CA GLU A 151 -23.46 0.31 15.60
C GLU A 151 -22.62 -0.33 16.73
N ASN A 152 -22.22 0.43 17.76
CA ASN A 152 -21.81 -0.11 19.07
C ASN A 152 -20.69 -1.21 19.08
N GLU A 153 -20.00 -1.46 17.97
CA GLU A 153 -18.93 -2.46 17.91
C GLU A 153 -17.58 -1.82 18.31
N ASP A 154 -16.89 -2.46 19.24
CA ASP A 154 -15.53 -2.06 19.62
C ASP A 154 -14.63 -2.08 18.37
N ASN A 155 -14.03 -0.93 18.06
CA ASN A 155 -13.13 -0.72 16.92
C ASN A 155 -11.78 -1.42 17.14
N THR A 156 -11.76 -2.74 17.03
CA THR A 156 -10.61 -3.60 17.38
C THR A 156 -9.88 -4.15 16.15
N VAL A 157 -8.58 -4.45 16.31
CA VAL A 157 -7.77 -5.13 15.27
C VAL A 157 -8.43 -6.42 14.79
N GLU A 158 -9.12 -7.14 15.68
CA GLU A 158 -9.79 -8.40 15.37
C GLU A 158 -10.98 -8.21 14.42
N LEU A 159 -11.81 -7.19 14.64
CA LEU A 159 -12.94 -6.87 13.77
C LEU A 159 -12.46 -6.54 12.35
N TRP A 160 -11.45 -5.69 12.24
CA TRP A 160 -10.89 -5.30 10.95
C TRP A 160 -10.19 -6.43 10.23
N TYR A 161 -9.57 -7.33 10.98
CA TYR A 161 -9.02 -8.55 10.42
C TYR A 161 -10.11 -9.49 9.89
N ARG A 162 -11.25 -9.65 10.59
CA ARG A 162 -12.37 -10.45 10.07
C ARG A 162 -12.92 -9.89 8.76
N ARG A 163 -13.14 -8.58 8.69
CA ARG A 163 -13.53 -7.91 7.45
C ARG A 163 -12.48 -8.09 6.34
N PHE A 164 -11.19 -8.22 6.67
CA PHE A 164 -10.14 -8.51 5.69
C PHE A 164 -10.33 -9.91 5.10
N LEU A 165 -10.74 -10.87 5.91
CA LEU A 165 -11.06 -12.22 5.42
C LEU A 165 -12.23 -12.21 4.44
N GLU A 166 -13.20 -11.32 4.61
CA GLU A 166 -14.33 -11.15 3.69
C GLU A 166 -13.92 -10.51 2.35
N TYR A 167 -12.84 -9.72 2.35
CA TYR A 167 -12.24 -9.17 1.13
C TYR A 167 -11.44 -10.21 0.32
N LEU A 168 -11.06 -11.33 0.94
CA LEU A 168 -10.32 -12.37 0.23
C LEU A 168 -11.21 -13.06 -0.81
N PRO A 169 -10.63 -13.54 -1.93
CA PRO A 169 -11.36 -14.35 -2.89
C PRO A 169 -12.02 -15.57 -2.21
N GLU A 170 -13.22 -15.95 -2.66
CA GLU A 170 -13.92 -17.12 -2.10
C GLU A 170 -13.00 -18.34 -2.04
N LYS A 171 -12.97 -19.00 -0.86
CA LYS A 171 -12.15 -20.19 -0.55
C LYS A 171 -10.64 -19.95 -0.54
N CYS A 172 -10.17 -18.70 -0.37
CA CYS A 172 -8.76 -18.39 -0.17
C CYS A 172 -8.45 -18.15 1.31
N THR A 173 -7.53 -18.93 1.88
CA THR A 173 -6.98 -18.64 3.21
C THR A 173 -5.98 -17.49 3.16
N VAL A 174 -5.73 -16.84 4.30
CA VAL A 174 -4.71 -15.77 4.40
C VAL A 174 -3.31 -16.27 4.00
N GLU A 175 -2.98 -17.51 4.37
CA GLU A 175 -1.72 -18.16 4.01
C GLU A 175 -1.61 -18.34 2.49
N GLU A 176 -2.66 -18.85 1.83
CA GLU A 176 -2.69 -19.00 0.37
C GLU A 176 -2.64 -17.66 -0.34
N PHE A 177 -3.34 -16.65 0.19
CA PHE A 177 -3.34 -15.30 -0.35
C PHE A 177 -1.93 -14.69 -0.35
N VAL A 178 -1.26 -14.67 0.81
CA VAL A 178 0.11 -14.13 0.95
C VAL A 178 1.11 -14.95 0.13
N THR A 179 0.98 -16.28 0.16
CA THR A 179 1.89 -17.20 -0.54
C THR A 179 1.74 -17.12 -2.05
N SER A 180 0.52 -16.99 -2.58
CA SER A 180 0.27 -16.91 -4.02
C SER A 180 0.89 -15.65 -4.63
N ARG A 181 0.80 -14.51 -3.95
CA ARG A 181 1.43 -13.26 -4.38
C ARG A 181 2.95 -13.32 -4.25
N ALA A 182 3.46 -13.80 -3.13
CA ALA A 182 4.92 -13.95 -2.96
C ALA A 182 5.54 -14.91 -3.99
N ASN A 183 4.80 -15.96 -4.35
CA ASN A 183 5.22 -16.91 -5.37
C ASN A 183 4.89 -16.48 -6.80
N ALA A 184 4.18 -15.37 -7.05
CA ALA A 184 3.96 -14.89 -8.41
C ALA A 184 5.31 -14.59 -9.11
N ARG A 185 6.27 -14.03 -8.38
CA ARG A 185 7.65 -13.83 -8.86
C ARG A 185 8.36 -15.17 -9.14
N ASN A 186 8.26 -16.13 -8.24
CA ASN A 186 8.88 -17.45 -8.41
C ASN A 186 8.25 -18.23 -9.57
N LYS A 187 6.94 -18.18 -9.72
CA LYS A 187 6.21 -18.81 -10.84
C LYS A 187 6.68 -18.29 -12.19
N ILE A 188 7.11 -17.03 -12.28
CA ILE A 188 7.69 -16.45 -13.50
C ILE A 188 9.16 -16.86 -13.66
N LEU A 189 9.96 -16.79 -12.60
CA LEU A 189 11.37 -17.16 -12.64
C LEU A 189 11.62 -18.66 -12.90
N TYR A 190 10.70 -19.53 -12.47
CA TYR A 190 10.81 -20.99 -12.57
C TYR A 190 9.89 -21.64 -13.61
N ALA A 191 9.19 -20.85 -14.44
CA ALA A 191 8.37 -21.37 -15.55
C ALA A 191 9.20 -22.04 -16.67
N HIS A 192 10.53 -22.00 -16.58
CA HIS A 192 11.43 -22.48 -17.63
C HIS A 192 11.56 -24.01 -17.76
N ASP A 193 11.10 -24.81 -16.78
CA ASP A 193 11.30 -26.27 -16.82
C ASP A 193 10.08 -27.09 -17.30
N GLY A 194 8.94 -26.49 -17.70
CA GLY A 194 7.79 -27.32 -18.08
C GLY A 194 6.56 -26.70 -18.74
N GLY A 195 6.57 -25.43 -19.15
CA GLY A 195 5.44 -24.91 -19.93
C GLY A 195 5.50 -23.40 -20.07
N ALA A 196 5.44 -22.92 -21.32
CA ALA A 196 5.35 -21.49 -21.61
C ALA A 196 4.03 -20.93 -21.05
N PHE A 197 4.08 -20.23 -19.92
CA PHE A 197 3.02 -19.31 -19.56
C PHE A 197 3.18 -18.07 -20.44
N ASN A 198 2.25 -17.86 -21.38
CA ASN A 198 2.09 -16.58 -22.06
C ASN A 198 1.60 -15.53 -21.05
N LEU A 199 2.50 -15.03 -20.22
CA LEU A 199 2.30 -13.85 -19.40
C LEU A 199 2.64 -12.62 -20.23
N ALA A 200 1.91 -12.40 -21.32
CA ALA A 200 1.72 -11.01 -21.74
C ALA A 200 0.97 -10.36 -20.58
N PRO A 201 1.55 -9.39 -19.84
CA PRO A 201 0.85 -8.71 -18.77
C PRO A 201 -0.40 -8.10 -19.40
N SER A 202 -1.55 -8.65 -19.05
CA SER A 202 -2.82 -8.10 -19.50
C SER A 202 -2.89 -6.65 -19.05
N GLU A 203 -3.62 -5.81 -19.79
CA GLU A 203 -3.80 -4.40 -19.42
C GLU A 203 -4.30 -4.24 -17.97
N THR A 204 -5.10 -5.20 -17.49
CA THR A 204 -5.53 -5.33 -16.10
C THR A 204 -4.39 -5.48 -15.10
N PHE A 205 -3.31 -6.16 -15.46
CA PHE A 205 -2.17 -6.43 -14.57
C PHE A 205 -1.28 -5.20 -14.36
N ILE A 206 -0.96 -4.45 -15.42
CA ILE A 206 -0.17 -3.22 -15.29
C ILE A 206 -0.95 -2.15 -14.51
N ASN A 207 -2.25 -2.05 -14.77
CA ASN A 207 -3.13 -1.14 -14.05
C ASN A 207 -3.21 -1.50 -12.56
N HIS A 208 -3.21 -2.79 -12.23
CA HIS A 208 -3.15 -3.27 -10.84
C HIS A 208 -1.88 -2.77 -10.12
N PHE A 209 -0.69 -2.98 -10.71
CA PHE A 209 0.57 -2.51 -10.13
C PHE A 209 0.65 -0.98 -10.04
N GLN A 210 0.10 -0.27 -11.04
CA GLN A 210 0.01 1.18 -11.03
C GLN A 210 -0.79 1.68 -9.83
N ARG A 211 -1.96 1.08 -9.58
CA ARG A 211 -2.79 1.39 -8.39
C ARG A 211 -2.05 1.10 -7.09
N GLU A 212 -1.48 -0.10 -6.95
CA GLU A 212 -0.73 -0.48 -5.74
C GLU A 212 0.45 0.48 -5.46
N ILE A 213 1.20 0.86 -6.49
CA ILE A 213 2.31 1.81 -6.36
C ILE A 213 1.83 3.19 -5.91
N VAL A 214 0.69 3.67 -6.43
CA VAL A 214 0.09 4.95 -6.00
C VAL A 214 -0.32 4.88 -4.52
N LEU A 215 -1.01 3.81 -4.11
CA LEU A 215 -1.43 3.60 -2.73
C LEU A 215 -0.23 3.55 -1.78
N LEU A 216 0.82 2.80 -2.15
CA LEU A 216 2.06 2.72 -1.38
C LEU A 216 2.77 4.09 -1.28
N CYS A 217 2.76 4.91 -2.34
CA CYS A 217 3.33 6.25 -2.30
C CYS A 217 2.55 7.18 -1.35
N TRP A 218 1.22 7.11 -1.36
CA TRP A 218 0.39 7.86 -0.41
C TRP A 218 0.63 7.40 1.02
N ALA A 219 0.64 6.10 1.28
CA ALA A 219 0.96 5.55 2.60
C ALA A 219 2.34 6.02 3.09
N LEU A 220 3.35 6.00 2.21
CA LEU A 220 4.67 6.54 2.53
C LEU A 220 4.64 8.05 2.85
N GLY A 221 3.91 8.83 2.05
CA GLY A 221 3.72 10.27 2.27
C GLY A 221 3.10 10.57 3.63
N ILE A 222 2.02 9.85 3.98
CA ILE A 222 1.36 9.96 5.29
C ILE A 222 2.35 9.68 6.43
N LEU A 223 3.15 8.61 6.32
CA LEU A 223 4.15 8.26 7.34
C LEU A 223 5.32 9.25 7.44
N ILE A 224 5.60 10.01 6.37
CA ILE A 224 6.58 11.10 6.38
C ILE A 224 6.02 12.30 7.14
N ASP A 225 4.78 12.70 6.80
CA ASP A 225 4.08 13.84 7.38
C ASP A 225 3.77 13.64 8.87
N ASP A 226 3.30 12.45 9.25
CA ASP A 226 2.65 12.26 10.53
C ASP A 226 3.62 11.97 11.70
N ASP A 227 3.28 12.45 12.90
CA ASP A 227 4.00 12.18 14.15
C ASP A 227 3.35 11.04 14.95
N ILE A 228 3.44 9.87 14.35
CA ILE A 228 2.81 8.60 14.75
C ILE A 228 3.01 8.22 16.24
N PRO A 229 4.20 8.41 16.87
CA PRO A 229 4.45 7.93 18.24
C PRO A 229 3.58 8.52 19.34
N THR A 230 2.85 9.61 19.05
CA THR A 230 2.04 10.34 20.03
C THR A 230 0.57 9.90 20.08
N ARG A 231 0.15 8.94 19.25
CA ARG A 231 -1.27 8.58 19.06
C ARG A 231 -1.47 7.09 19.24
N GLU A 232 -2.14 6.69 20.31
CA GLU A 232 -2.29 5.27 20.66
C GLU A 232 -3.29 4.51 19.76
N TYR A 233 -4.23 5.20 19.09
CA TYR A 233 -5.29 4.59 18.26
C TYR A 233 -5.55 5.33 16.93
N ASP A 234 -4.48 5.63 16.17
CA ASP A 234 -4.61 6.22 14.83
C ASP A 234 -4.84 5.15 13.75
N LEU A 235 -5.47 5.52 12.62
CA LEU A 235 -5.69 4.67 11.46
C LEU A 235 -4.38 3.97 11.06
N ILE A 236 -3.27 4.72 11.04
CA ILE A 236 -1.95 4.18 10.71
C ILE A 236 -1.56 3.02 11.64
N ASN A 237 -1.85 3.11 12.94
CA ASN A 237 -1.55 2.04 13.89
C ASN A 237 -2.39 0.81 13.60
N LEU A 238 -3.68 1.03 13.33
CA LEU A 238 -4.61 -0.03 13.00
C LEU A 238 -4.16 -0.79 11.74
N ILE A 239 -3.76 -0.06 10.70
CA ILE A 239 -3.18 -0.62 9.46
C ILE A 239 -1.98 -1.50 9.76
N ILE A 240 -1.04 -0.99 10.58
CA ILE A 240 0.18 -1.70 10.97
C ILE A 240 -0.15 -2.98 11.75
N LEU A 241 -1.10 -2.90 12.69
CA LEU A 241 -1.49 -4.02 13.56
C LEU A 241 -2.25 -5.11 12.78
N ILE A 242 -3.15 -4.72 11.86
CA ILE A 242 -3.82 -5.66 10.95
C ILE A 242 -2.79 -6.36 10.08
N TYR A 243 -1.85 -5.61 9.51
CA TYR A 243 -0.79 -6.16 8.69
C TYR A 243 0.10 -7.14 9.49
N GLU A 244 0.47 -6.80 10.74
CA GLU A 244 1.19 -7.74 11.61
C GLU A 244 0.38 -9.02 11.87
N LYS A 245 -0.92 -8.90 12.16
CA LYS A 245 -1.81 -10.06 12.35
C LYS A 245 -1.87 -10.94 11.10
N ILE A 246 -2.03 -10.35 9.92
CA ILE A 246 -2.01 -11.07 8.63
C ILE A 246 -0.71 -11.86 8.45
N LEU A 247 0.43 -11.27 8.81
CA LEU A 247 1.72 -11.96 8.72
C LEU A 247 1.86 -13.13 9.72
N ILE A 248 1.26 -13.01 10.91
CA ILE A 248 1.25 -14.10 11.91
C ILE A 248 0.34 -15.24 11.45
N GLU A 249 -0.88 -14.91 11.03
CA GLU A 249 -1.90 -15.89 10.63
C GLU A 249 -1.52 -16.60 9.32
N SER A 250 -0.77 -15.94 8.44
CA SER A 250 -0.14 -16.55 7.26
C SER A 250 1.14 -17.33 7.57
N LYS A 251 1.54 -17.45 8.84
CA LYS A 251 2.76 -18.13 9.32
C LYS A 251 4.07 -17.55 8.77
N VAL A 252 4.03 -16.35 8.19
CA VAL A 252 5.23 -15.61 7.74
C VAL A 252 6.02 -15.09 8.94
N LEU A 253 5.31 -14.72 10.01
CA LEU A 253 5.87 -14.42 11.33
C LEU A 253 5.39 -15.46 12.35
N LYS A 254 6.22 -15.72 13.37
CA LYS A 254 5.81 -16.54 14.52
C LYS A 254 4.92 -15.74 15.45
N ALA A 255 3.81 -16.35 15.90
CA ALA A 255 3.03 -15.85 17.03
C ALA A 255 3.92 -15.77 18.29
N SER A 256 3.62 -14.80 19.16
CA SER A 256 4.32 -14.63 20.45
C SER A 256 3.85 -15.66 21.46
#